data_AF-A0A936QLS6-F1
#
_entry.id   AF-A0A936QLS6-F1
#
_cell.length_a   1.000
_cell.length_b   1.000
_cell.length_c   1.000
_cell.angle_alpha   90.00
_cell.angle_beta   90.00
_cell.angle_gamma   90.00
#
_symmetry.space_group_name_H-M   'P 1'
#
loop_
_entity.id
_entity.type
_entity.pdbx_description
1 polymer ?
#
loop_
_entity_poly.entity_id
_entity_poly.type
_entity_poly.pdbx_seq_one_letter_code
_entity_poly.pdbx_strand_id
1 'polypeptide(L)'
;MSETAKEEIKKEENPAELENKAEEKVYSEKAFKELVSQRDTLKKNQSELQVQFDQLKAKLDKAGEDELKKKGDLQTLLDNKEKEIAETKKTLQDISEYKTKYEDLDKSIRENLLKQLPDEMQEVAEELSTVKLQKFVELNKTTTAGMDNGKAGKGKIKIDGKKWNDFSSSDLAIIRGSDFTGYSQLYKEKFGINPTS
;
A
#
# COMPACT_ATOMS: atom_id res chain seq x y z
N MET A 1 106.35 -50.71 26.70
CA MET A 1 105.89 -49.66 25.78
C MET A 1 105.24 -50.39 24.60
N SER A 2 103.98 -50.79 24.75
CA SER A 2 102.73 -50.15 24.24
C SER A 2 102.35 -50.74 22.86
N GLU A 3 101.25 -51.51 22.74
CA GLU A 3 99.91 -51.07 22.22
C GLU A 3 99.97 -50.63 20.74
N THR A 4 99.15 -51.02 19.76
CA THR A 4 97.73 -51.47 19.63
C THR A 4 97.53 -51.84 18.14
N ALA A 5 96.96 -52.97 17.72
CA ALA A 5 95.54 -53.28 17.43
C ALA A 5 94.96 -52.86 16.03
N LYS A 6 94.34 -53.87 15.36
CA LYS A 6 93.27 -53.87 14.31
C LYS A 6 93.67 -53.50 12.86
N GLU A 7 93.11 -54.05 11.78
CA GLU A 7 91.77 -54.64 11.54
C GLU A 7 91.76 -55.50 10.24
N GLU A 8 90.93 -56.56 10.21
CA GLU A 8 90.60 -57.36 9.01
C GLU A 8 89.64 -56.60 8.08
N ILE A 9 89.83 -56.71 6.75
CA ILE A 9 88.75 -56.51 5.77
C ILE A 9 88.90 -57.54 4.64
N LYS A 10 88.04 -58.56 4.65
CA LYS A 10 87.61 -59.31 3.45
C LYS A 10 86.38 -58.60 2.87
N LYS A 11 86.45 -58.22 1.60
CA LYS A 11 85.31 -57.72 0.82
C LYS A 11 85.34 -58.26 -0.60
N GLU A 12 84.19 -58.80 -1.00
CA GLU A 12 83.52 -58.71 -2.32
C GLU A 12 84.32 -59.23 -3.54
N GLU A 13 83.84 -60.13 -4.41
CA GLU A 13 82.49 -60.27 -4.95
C GLU A 13 82.34 -61.60 -5.76
N ASN A 14 81.15 -62.21 -5.64
CA ASN A 14 80.32 -62.94 -6.63
C ASN A 14 80.95 -63.97 -7.62
N PRO A 15 80.35 -65.17 -7.76
CA PRO A 15 79.12 -65.28 -8.55
C PRO A 15 78.13 -66.34 -8.05
N ALA A 16 76.83 -66.02 -7.93
CA ALA A 16 75.75 -66.93 -8.30
C ALA A 16 74.38 -66.27 -8.16
N GLU A 17 73.66 -66.29 -9.28
CA GLU A 17 72.20 -66.33 -9.43
C GLU A 17 71.42 -66.60 -8.14
N LEU A 18 70.64 -65.62 -7.69
CA LEU A 18 69.48 -65.86 -6.84
C LEU A 18 68.23 -65.56 -7.65
N GLU A 19 67.63 -66.64 -8.16
CA GLU A 19 66.24 -66.68 -8.59
C GLU A 19 65.36 -66.04 -7.50
N ASN A 20 64.81 -64.87 -7.80
CA ASN A 20 63.72 -64.27 -7.03
C ASN A 20 62.44 -65.08 -7.30
N LYS A 21 62.29 -66.24 -6.64
CA LYS A 21 60.97 -66.84 -6.43
C LYS A 21 60.26 -65.98 -5.41
N ALA A 22 59.43 -65.05 -5.90
CA ALA A 22 58.42 -64.42 -5.08
C ALA A 22 57.54 -65.53 -4.49
N GLU A 23 57.70 -65.80 -3.20
CA GLU A 23 56.80 -66.69 -2.47
C GLU A 23 55.39 -66.14 -2.61
N GLU A 24 54.55 -66.85 -3.35
CA GLU A 24 53.15 -66.55 -3.53
C GLU A 24 52.49 -66.61 -2.14
N LYS A 25 52.17 -65.45 -1.56
CA LYS A 25 51.48 -65.37 -0.27
C LYS A 25 50.09 -65.97 -0.42
N VAL A 26 49.95 -67.27 -0.10
CA VAL A 26 48.67 -67.95 -0.04
C VAL A 26 47.96 -67.51 1.24
N TYR A 27 46.99 -66.61 1.10
CA TYR A 27 46.12 -66.20 2.22
C TYR A 27 45.14 -67.31 2.57
N SER A 28 44.86 -67.50 3.86
CA SER A 28 43.89 -68.50 4.29
C SER A 28 42.48 -68.14 3.78
N GLU A 29 41.73 -69.15 3.33
CA GLU A 29 40.36 -68.96 2.82
C GLU A 29 39.44 -68.29 3.86
N LYS A 30 39.73 -68.50 5.15
CA LYS A 30 39.05 -67.85 6.27
C LYS A 30 39.29 -66.33 6.27
N ALA A 31 40.52 -65.88 6.09
CA ALA A 31 40.86 -64.45 6.03
C ALA A 31 40.24 -63.76 4.81
N PHE A 32 40.15 -64.45 3.67
CA PHE A 32 39.49 -63.93 2.48
C PHE A 32 37.97 -63.76 2.67
N LYS A 33 37.31 -64.74 3.29
CA LYS A 33 35.87 -64.64 3.62
C LYS A 33 35.57 -63.50 4.61
N GLU A 34 36.46 -63.28 5.59
CA GLU A 34 36.37 -62.16 6.53
C GLU A 34 36.44 -60.80 5.80
N LEU A 35 37.42 -60.62 4.91
CA LEU A 35 37.59 -59.40 4.12
C LEU A 35 36.40 -59.13 3.19
N VAL A 36 35.85 -60.19 2.56
CA VAL A 36 34.65 -60.10 1.74
C VAL A 36 33.45 -59.62 2.57
N SER A 37 33.26 -60.18 3.76
CA SER A 37 32.19 -59.77 4.69
C SER A 37 32.34 -58.31 5.15
N GLN A 38 33.57 -57.89 5.48
CA GLN A 38 33.86 -56.50 5.85
C GLN A 38 33.58 -55.53 4.70
N ARG A 39 34.01 -55.87 3.47
CA ARG A 39 33.73 -55.09 2.27
C ARG A 39 32.24 -54.94 2.02
N ASP A 40 31.48 -56.03 2.13
CA ASP A 40 30.05 -56.02 1.84
C ASP A 40 29.29 -55.22 2.91
N THR A 41 29.72 -55.31 4.17
CA THR A 41 29.23 -54.47 5.27
C THR A 41 29.53 -52.99 5.02
N LEU A 42 30.76 -52.66 4.61
CA LEU A 42 31.15 -51.28 4.31
C LEU A 42 30.36 -50.71 3.12
N LYS A 43 30.15 -51.49 2.06
CA LYS A 43 29.30 -51.08 0.92
C LYS A 43 27.87 -50.81 1.36
N LYS A 44 27.31 -51.67 2.21
CA LYS A 44 25.97 -51.48 2.76
C LYS A 44 25.91 -50.19 3.59
N ASN A 45 26.84 -50.01 4.52
CA ASN A 45 26.91 -48.81 5.35
C ASN A 45 27.08 -47.54 4.51
N GLN A 46 27.91 -47.58 3.46
CA GLN A 46 28.09 -46.45 2.54
C GLN A 46 26.78 -46.12 1.81
N SER A 47 26.04 -47.13 1.35
CA SER A 47 24.74 -46.90 0.70
C SER A 47 23.70 -46.32 1.66
N GLU A 48 23.66 -46.79 2.92
CA GLU A 48 22.75 -46.26 3.94
C GLU A 48 23.11 -44.81 4.32
N LEU A 49 24.40 -44.50 4.45
CA LEU A 49 24.87 -43.13 4.71
C LEU A 49 24.48 -42.19 3.56
N GLN A 50 24.62 -42.65 2.32
CA GLN A 50 24.24 -41.86 1.15
C GLN A 50 22.74 -41.54 1.17
N VAL A 51 21.89 -42.53 1.47
CA VAL A 51 20.43 -42.31 1.59
C VAL A 51 20.12 -41.31 2.72
N GLN A 52 20.77 -41.42 3.87
CA GLN A 52 20.56 -40.47 4.97
C GLN A 52 21.02 -39.06 4.61
N PHE A 53 22.13 -38.92 3.91
CA PHE A 53 22.63 -37.63 3.43
C PHE A 53 21.64 -36.98 2.46
N ASP A 54 21.14 -37.74 1.48
CA ASP A 54 20.18 -37.23 0.50
C ASP A 54 18.86 -36.82 1.18
N GLN A 55 18.40 -37.58 2.18
CA GLN A 55 17.22 -37.21 2.99
C GLN A 55 17.43 -35.93 3.80
N LEU A 56 18.61 -35.77 4.42
CA LEU A 56 18.94 -34.57 5.18
C LEU A 56 19.05 -33.34 4.27
N LYS A 57 19.66 -33.49 3.10
CA LYS A 57 19.77 -32.43 2.10
C LYS A 57 18.40 -31.98 1.62
N ALA A 58 17.52 -32.91 1.26
CA ALA A 58 16.15 -32.58 0.86
C ALA A 58 15.35 -31.86 1.95
N LYS A 59 15.55 -32.24 3.23
CA LYS A 59 14.93 -31.54 4.37
C LYS A 59 15.46 -30.12 4.54
N LEU A 60 16.77 -29.93 4.35
CA LEU A 60 17.42 -28.62 4.44
C LEU A 60 16.91 -27.68 3.33
N ASP A 61 16.86 -28.17 2.09
CA ASP A 61 16.37 -27.40 0.94
C ASP A 61 14.91 -26.97 1.15
N LYS A 62 14.06 -27.88 1.61
CA LYS A 62 12.65 -27.58 1.90
C LYS A 62 12.49 -26.56 3.03
N ALA A 63 13.28 -26.66 4.10
CA ALA A 63 13.25 -25.70 5.19
C ALA A 63 13.67 -24.29 4.71
N GLY A 64 14.67 -24.21 3.84
CA GLY A 64 15.10 -22.94 3.23
C GLY A 64 14.02 -22.30 2.35
N GLU A 65 13.31 -23.09 1.54
CA GLU A 65 12.19 -22.60 0.73
C GLU A 65 11.03 -22.09 1.59
N ASP A 66 10.66 -22.81 2.65
CA ASP A 66 9.59 -22.42 3.56
C ASP A 66 9.92 -21.12 4.31
N GLU A 67 11.20 -20.92 4.70
CA GLU A 67 11.66 -19.69 5.33
C GLU A 67 11.66 -18.50 4.37
N LEU A 68 12.11 -18.71 3.13
CA LEU A 68 12.05 -17.71 2.05
C LEU A 68 10.61 -17.27 1.75
N LYS A 69 9.68 -18.22 1.67
CA LYS A 69 8.24 -17.92 1.48
C LYS A 69 7.69 -17.12 2.64
N LYS A 70 7.92 -17.56 3.89
CA LYS A 70 7.48 -16.82 5.08
C LYS A 70 8.02 -15.39 5.12
N LYS A 71 9.29 -15.19 4.73
CA LYS A 71 9.88 -13.84 4.65
C LYS A 71 9.18 -12.98 3.60
N GLY A 72 8.86 -13.53 2.43
CA GLY A 72 8.10 -12.83 1.39
C GLY A 72 6.68 -12.46 1.83
N ASP A 73 5.98 -13.38 2.49
CA ASP A 73 4.64 -13.15 3.03
C ASP A 73 4.64 -12.07 4.11
N LEU A 74 5.63 -12.10 5.02
CA LEU A 74 5.80 -11.08 6.06
C LEU A 74 6.11 -9.71 5.46
N GLN A 75 6.96 -9.63 4.43
CA GLN A 75 7.25 -8.37 3.74
C GLN A 75 5.98 -7.81 3.10
N THR A 76 5.21 -8.64 2.40
CA THR A 76 3.94 -8.24 1.78
C THR A 76 2.94 -7.73 2.83
N LEU A 77 2.86 -8.40 3.98
CA LEU A 77 2.01 -7.97 5.09
C LEU A 77 2.47 -6.62 5.66
N LEU A 78 3.77 -6.42 5.79
CA LEU A 78 4.36 -5.18 6.28
C LEU A 78 4.05 -4.02 5.33
N ASP A 79 4.28 -4.19 4.04
CA ASP A 79 3.98 -3.19 3.01
C ASP A 79 2.48 -2.82 3.00
N ASN A 80 1.60 -3.82 3.15
CA ASN A 80 0.15 -3.59 3.27
C ASN A 80 -0.20 -2.79 4.53
N LYS A 81 0.41 -3.10 5.67
CA LYS A 81 0.17 -2.38 6.93
C LYS A 81 0.70 -0.95 6.89
N GLU A 82 1.84 -0.71 6.25
CA GLU A 82 2.36 0.63 6.03
C GLU A 82 1.41 1.47 5.17
N LYS A 83 0.83 0.88 4.12
CA LYS A 83 -0.17 1.53 3.28
C LYS A 83 -1.45 1.88 4.06
N GLU A 84 -1.99 0.95 4.85
CA GLU A 84 -3.16 1.19 5.71
C GLU A 84 -2.91 2.34 6.72
N ILE A 85 -1.70 2.39 7.30
CA ILE A 85 -1.31 3.48 8.22
C ILE A 85 -1.26 4.82 7.48
N ALA A 86 -0.71 4.86 6.26
CA ALA A 86 -0.66 6.08 5.46
C ALA A 86 -2.06 6.59 5.11
N GLU A 87 -2.97 5.70 4.70
CA GLU A 87 -4.37 6.03 4.39
C GLU A 87 -5.11 6.54 5.64
N THR A 88 -4.89 5.90 6.79
CA THR A 88 -5.48 6.33 8.07
C THR A 88 -5.01 7.72 8.47
N LYS A 89 -3.71 8.01 8.35
CA LYS A 89 -3.13 9.33 8.64
C LYS A 89 -3.72 10.42 7.74
N LYS A 90 -3.85 10.13 6.44
CA LYS A 90 -4.49 11.04 5.49
C LYS A 90 -5.94 11.33 5.89
N THR A 91 -6.71 10.30 6.22
CA THR A 91 -8.11 10.44 6.64
C THR A 91 -8.24 11.28 7.91
N LEU A 92 -7.33 11.09 8.87
CA LEU A 92 -7.28 11.88 10.10
C LEU A 92 -6.99 13.36 9.83
N GLN A 93 -6.07 13.65 8.90
CA GLN A 93 -5.81 15.01 8.45
C GLN A 93 -7.05 15.63 7.80
N ASP A 94 -7.70 14.93 6.87
CA ASP A 94 -8.91 15.41 6.20
C ASP A 94 -10.02 15.74 7.21
N ILE A 95 -10.24 14.86 8.21
CA ILE A 95 -11.21 15.10 9.30
C ILE A 95 -10.87 16.36 10.09
N SER A 96 -9.58 16.55 10.42
CA SER A 96 -9.13 17.75 11.13
C SER A 96 -9.41 19.02 10.31
N GLU A 97 -9.16 19.00 9.01
CA GLU A 97 -9.44 20.14 8.13
C GLU A 97 -10.94 20.42 8.02
N TYR A 98 -11.77 19.38 7.92
CA TYR A 98 -13.23 19.54 7.92
C TYR A 98 -13.74 20.14 9.23
N LYS A 99 -13.18 19.73 10.37
CA LYS A 99 -13.54 20.27 11.67
C LYS A 99 -13.25 21.77 11.74
N THR A 100 -12.07 22.21 11.32
CA THR A 100 -11.73 23.65 11.29
C THR A 100 -12.67 24.42 10.35
N LYS A 101 -12.91 23.92 9.13
CA LYS A 101 -13.84 24.56 8.19
C LYS A 101 -15.25 24.67 8.75
N TYR A 102 -15.71 23.66 9.48
CA TYR A 102 -17.02 23.68 10.13
C TYR A 102 -17.09 24.71 11.24
N GLU A 103 -16.07 24.78 12.10
CA GLU A 103 -15.99 25.78 13.18
C GLU A 103 -15.94 27.22 12.62
N ASP A 104 -15.20 27.45 11.55
CA ASP A 104 -15.12 28.77 10.88
C ASP A 104 -16.46 29.15 10.23
N LEU A 105 -17.13 28.19 9.58
CA LEU A 105 -18.45 28.39 9.00
C LEU A 105 -19.49 28.69 10.09
N ASP A 106 -19.47 27.94 11.19
CA ASP A 106 -20.39 28.15 12.31
C ASP A 106 -20.20 29.54 12.93
N LYS A 107 -18.95 29.96 13.18
CA LYS A 107 -18.64 31.33 13.64
C LYS A 107 -19.18 32.39 12.69
N SER A 108 -18.92 32.25 11.38
CA SER A 108 -19.42 33.19 10.37
C SER A 108 -20.95 33.27 10.35
N ILE A 109 -21.65 32.14 10.46
CA ILE A 109 -23.11 32.11 10.54
C ILE A 109 -23.58 32.82 11.82
N ARG A 110 -22.97 32.54 12.97
CA ARG A 110 -23.32 33.15 14.26
C ARG A 110 -23.12 34.66 14.25
N GLU A 111 -21.98 35.14 13.76
CA GLU A 111 -21.69 36.58 13.64
C GLU A 111 -22.74 37.28 12.75
N ASN A 112 -23.13 36.66 11.64
CA ASN A 112 -24.16 37.21 10.75
C ASN A 112 -25.57 37.19 11.36
N LEU A 113 -25.87 36.22 12.23
CA LEU A 113 -27.13 36.14 12.96
C LEU A 113 -27.20 37.18 14.09
N LEU A 114 -26.12 37.35 14.87
CA LEU A 114 -26.07 38.34 15.95
C LEU A 114 -26.23 39.77 15.42
N LYS A 115 -25.61 40.10 14.28
CA LYS A 115 -25.77 41.42 13.62
C LYS A 115 -27.21 41.76 13.19
N GLN A 116 -28.11 40.77 13.14
CA GLN A 116 -29.52 40.99 12.82
C GLN A 116 -30.35 41.38 14.06
N LEU A 117 -29.77 41.33 15.25
CA LEU A 117 -30.42 41.68 16.52
C LEU A 117 -29.97 43.07 16.99
N PRO A 118 -30.83 43.80 17.71
CA PRO A 118 -30.42 44.99 18.47
C PRO A 118 -29.34 44.65 19.49
N ASP A 119 -28.44 45.59 19.78
CA ASP A 119 -27.29 45.40 20.68
C ASP A 119 -27.72 44.88 22.08
N GLU A 120 -28.87 45.32 22.59
CA GLU A 120 -29.42 44.89 23.90
C GLU A 120 -29.79 43.40 23.93
N MET A 121 -30.05 42.79 22.77
CA MET A 121 -30.41 41.37 22.63
C MET A 121 -29.24 40.49 22.21
N GLN A 122 -28.14 41.08 21.74
CA GLN A 122 -26.97 40.32 21.31
C GLN A 122 -26.29 39.62 22.48
N GLU A 123 -26.15 40.28 23.63
CA GLU A 123 -25.49 39.73 24.83
C GLU A 123 -26.19 38.44 25.32
N VAL A 124 -27.52 38.40 25.32
CA VAL A 124 -28.29 37.21 25.70
C VAL A 124 -28.27 36.14 24.59
N ALA A 125 -28.13 36.55 23.33
CA ALA A 125 -28.13 35.65 22.19
C ALA A 125 -26.78 34.96 21.94
N GLU A 126 -25.66 35.51 22.44
CA GLU A 126 -24.32 34.94 22.33
C GLU A 126 -24.18 33.55 22.96
N GLU A 127 -24.93 33.27 24.04
CA GLU A 127 -24.90 31.98 24.73
C GLU A 127 -25.71 30.88 24.01
N LEU A 128 -26.54 31.25 23.03
CA LEU A 128 -27.39 30.30 22.32
C LEU A 128 -26.56 29.47 21.33
N SER A 129 -26.88 28.19 21.17
CA SER A 129 -26.35 27.40 20.05
C SER A 129 -26.83 27.96 18.70
N THR A 130 -26.10 27.71 17.61
CA THR A 130 -26.41 28.31 16.29
C THR A 130 -27.83 28.04 15.84
N VAL A 131 -28.36 26.83 16.10
CA VAL A 131 -29.75 26.46 15.81
C VAL A 131 -30.75 27.27 16.65
N LYS A 132 -30.45 27.50 17.93
CA LYS A 132 -31.30 28.29 18.83
C LYS A 132 -31.22 29.78 18.48
N LEU A 133 -30.03 30.27 18.14
CA LEU A 133 -29.79 31.63 17.69
C LEU A 133 -30.58 31.93 16.42
N GLN A 134 -30.59 31.02 15.44
CA GLN A 134 -31.39 31.20 14.22
C GLN A 134 -32.88 31.39 14.53
N LYS A 135 -33.46 30.54 15.39
CA LYS A 135 -34.86 30.68 15.83
C LYS A 135 -35.11 31.95 16.63
N PHE A 136 -34.16 32.32 17.49
CA PHE A 136 -34.26 33.53 18.31
C PHE A 136 -34.25 34.78 17.45
N VAL A 137 -33.39 34.83 16.44
CA VAL A 137 -33.34 35.88 15.43
C VAL A 137 -34.66 35.93 14.66
N GLU A 138 -35.20 34.80 14.18
CA GLU A 138 -36.50 34.77 13.48
C GLU A 138 -37.66 35.35 14.32
N LEU A 139 -37.67 35.12 15.63
CA LEU A 139 -38.71 35.61 16.55
C LEU A 139 -38.54 37.08 16.94
N ASN A 140 -37.30 37.58 17.00
CA ASN A 140 -36.96 38.92 17.49
C ASN A 140 -36.48 39.87 16.38
N LYS A 141 -36.51 39.43 15.12
CA LYS A 141 -36.37 40.33 13.98
C LYS A 141 -37.40 41.42 14.13
N THR A 142 -36.93 42.66 14.27
CA THR A 142 -37.78 43.82 14.06
C THR A 142 -38.32 43.69 12.64
N THR A 143 -39.63 43.45 12.51
CA THR A 143 -40.32 43.64 11.24
C THR A 143 -40.24 45.12 10.93
N THR A 144 -39.15 45.55 10.31
CA THR A 144 -39.23 46.69 9.42
C THR A 144 -40.36 46.32 8.46
N ALA A 145 -41.40 47.15 8.37
CA ALA A 145 -42.40 47.05 7.32
C ALA A 145 -41.70 47.34 5.98
N GLY A 146 -40.90 46.38 5.53
CA GLY A 146 -40.09 46.39 4.34
C GLY A 146 -40.46 45.13 3.60
N MET A 147 -41.35 45.31 2.63
CA MET A 147 -41.60 44.45 1.48
C MET A 147 -41.26 42.98 1.67
N ASP A 148 -42.31 42.18 1.76
CA ASP A 148 -42.40 40.81 1.25
C ASP A 148 -41.22 40.47 0.32
N ASN A 149 -40.14 39.92 0.88
CA ASN A 149 -39.16 39.17 0.11
C ASN A 149 -39.77 37.79 -0.16
N GLY A 150 -40.94 37.81 -0.80
CA GLY A 150 -41.43 36.72 -1.60
C GLY A 150 -40.30 36.45 -2.58
N LYS A 151 -39.54 35.40 -2.30
CA LYS A 151 -38.59 34.72 -3.16
C LYS A 151 -38.90 35.09 -4.60
N ALA A 152 -38.13 36.03 -5.18
CA ALA A 152 -38.47 36.64 -6.46
C ALA A 152 -38.80 35.53 -7.46
N GLY A 153 -40.10 35.34 -7.70
CA GLY A 153 -40.57 34.39 -8.70
C GLY A 153 -39.86 34.79 -9.97
N LYS A 154 -39.24 33.83 -10.66
CA LYS A 154 -38.54 34.05 -11.93
C LYS A 154 -39.50 34.80 -12.86
N GLY A 155 -39.39 36.13 -12.88
CA GLY A 155 -40.26 36.97 -13.67
C GLY A 155 -40.04 36.59 -15.12
N LYS A 156 -41.12 36.33 -15.86
CA LYS A 156 -41.01 36.09 -17.30
C LYS A 156 -40.39 37.34 -17.92
N ILE A 157 -39.16 37.22 -18.41
CA ILE A 157 -38.49 38.29 -19.14
C ILE A 157 -39.23 38.44 -20.48
N LYS A 158 -39.71 39.65 -20.78
CA LYS A 158 -40.41 39.93 -22.06
C LYS A 158 -39.40 39.94 -23.21
N ILE A 159 -39.69 39.16 -24.25
CA ILE A 159 -38.81 38.95 -25.41
C ILE A 159 -39.24 39.80 -26.62
N ASP A 160 -40.47 40.32 -26.63
CA ASP A 160 -41.05 41.04 -27.77
C ASP A 160 -40.16 42.18 -28.28
N GLY A 161 -39.75 42.09 -29.54
CA GLY A 161 -38.95 43.10 -30.24
C GLY A 161 -37.47 43.15 -29.87
N LYS A 162 -36.98 42.23 -29.03
CA LYS A 162 -35.57 42.14 -28.62
C LYS A 162 -34.84 41.01 -29.32
N LYS A 163 -33.54 41.20 -29.56
CA LYS A 163 -32.62 40.23 -30.19
C LYS A 163 -31.74 39.58 -29.14
N TRP A 164 -31.10 38.47 -29.49
CA TRP A 164 -30.20 37.70 -28.60
C TRP A 164 -29.17 38.56 -27.84
N ASN A 165 -28.59 39.55 -28.52
CA ASN A 165 -27.56 40.42 -27.93
C ASN A 165 -28.10 41.47 -26.95
N ASP A 166 -29.43 41.64 -26.86
CA ASP A 166 -30.08 42.58 -25.93
C ASP A 166 -30.23 42.00 -24.52
N PHE A 167 -29.79 40.76 -24.31
CA PHE A 167 -29.90 40.03 -23.05
C PHE A 167 -28.51 39.64 -22.53
N SER A 168 -28.34 39.71 -21.21
CA SER A 168 -27.14 39.17 -20.55
C SER A 168 -27.17 37.64 -20.53
N SER A 169 -26.04 36.99 -20.28
CA SER A 169 -25.98 35.53 -20.12
C SER A 169 -26.89 35.02 -18.97
N SER A 170 -27.04 35.81 -17.91
CA SER A 170 -27.98 35.51 -16.82
C SER A 170 -29.45 35.60 -17.26
N ASP A 171 -29.80 36.61 -18.07
CA ASP A 171 -31.16 36.76 -18.59
C ASP A 171 -31.52 35.61 -19.54
N LEU A 172 -30.58 35.21 -20.40
CA LEU A 172 -30.75 34.09 -21.32
C LEU A 172 -30.97 32.76 -20.58
N ALA A 173 -30.27 32.55 -19.45
CA ALA A 173 -30.48 31.38 -18.59
C ALA A 173 -31.87 31.39 -17.92
N ILE A 174 -32.34 32.57 -17.51
CA ILE A 174 -33.69 32.74 -16.95
C ILE A 174 -34.74 32.48 -18.04
N ILE A 175 -34.59 33.09 -19.23
CA ILE A 175 -35.47 32.89 -20.39
C ILE A 175 -35.54 31.42 -20.78
N ARG A 176 -34.39 30.71 -20.89
CA ARG A 176 -34.36 29.26 -21.18
C ARG A 176 -35.19 28.45 -20.18
N GLY A 177 -35.14 28.83 -18.90
CA GLY A 177 -35.86 28.14 -17.83
C GLY A 177 -37.34 28.52 -17.68
N SER A 178 -37.75 29.73 -18.10
CA SER A 178 -39.12 30.25 -17.92
C SER A 178 -39.96 30.28 -19.20
N ASP A 179 -39.32 30.43 -20.37
CA ASP A 179 -39.92 30.49 -21.69
C ASP A 179 -38.95 29.89 -22.74
N PHE A 180 -38.91 28.56 -22.78
CA PHE A 180 -38.03 27.83 -23.69
C PHE A 180 -38.35 28.08 -25.18
N THR A 181 -39.61 28.38 -25.51
CA THR A 181 -40.02 28.69 -26.88
C THR A 181 -39.43 30.01 -27.34
N GLY A 182 -39.56 31.06 -26.52
CA GLY A 182 -38.93 32.36 -26.78
C GLY A 182 -37.40 32.27 -26.80
N TYR A 183 -36.80 31.50 -25.89
CA TYR A 183 -35.37 31.20 -25.93
C TYR A 183 -34.94 30.56 -27.26
N SER A 184 -35.67 29.57 -27.72
CA SER A 184 -35.35 28.83 -28.94
C SER A 184 -35.47 29.69 -30.19
N GLN A 185 -36.44 30.61 -30.23
CA GLN A 185 -36.57 31.60 -31.30
C GLN A 185 -35.36 32.53 -31.34
N LEU A 186 -34.98 33.14 -30.20
CA LEU A 186 -33.80 34.00 -30.11
C LEU A 186 -32.52 33.26 -30.49
N TYR A 187 -32.36 32.02 -30.03
CA TYR A 187 -31.20 31.17 -30.31
C TYR A 187 -31.10 30.85 -31.81
N LYS A 188 -32.23 30.50 -32.44
CA LYS A 188 -32.30 30.21 -33.87
C LYS A 188 -32.05 31.46 -34.73
N GLU A 189 -32.58 32.62 -34.35
CA GLU A 189 -32.29 33.87 -35.04
C GLU A 189 -30.81 34.25 -34.99
N LYS A 190 -30.14 33.99 -33.86
CA LYS A 190 -28.72 34.31 -33.68
C LYS A 190 -27.78 33.31 -34.36
N PHE A 191 -28.06 32.02 -34.25
CA PHE A 191 -27.13 30.95 -34.61
C PHE A 191 -27.60 30.07 -35.78
N GLY A 192 -28.81 30.27 -36.29
CA GLY A 192 -29.37 29.53 -37.44
C GLY A 192 -29.76 28.08 -37.15
N ILE A 193 -29.58 27.62 -35.91
CA ILE A 193 -29.87 26.25 -35.47
C ILE A 193 -30.77 26.27 -34.23
N ASN A 194 -31.47 25.17 -33.97
CA ASN A 194 -32.24 25.02 -32.73
C ASN A 194 -31.30 24.71 -31.55
N PRO A 195 -31.59 25.20 -30.33
CA PRO A 195 -30.82 24.82 -29.15
C PRO A 195 -31.07 23.34 -28.82
N THR A 196 -30.02 22.64 -28.40
CA THR A 196 -30.13 21.29 -27.84
C THR A 196 -30.77 21.34 -26.45
N SER A 197 -31.74 20.45 -26.20
CA SER A 197 -32.47 20.34 -24.93
C SER A 197 -31.52 20.25 -23.73
#